data_AF-A0A382RSK6-F1
#
_entry.id   AF-A0A382RSK6-F1
#
_cell.length_a   1.000
_cell.length_b   1.000
_cell.length_c   1.000
_cell.angle_alpha   90.00
_cell.angle_beta   90.00
_cell.angle_gamma   90.00
#
_symmetry.space_group_name_H-M   'P 1'
#
loop_
_entity.id
_entity.type
_entity.pdbx_description
1 polymer ?
#
loop_
_entity_poly.entity_id
_entity_poly.type
_entity_poly.pdbx_seq_one_letter_code
_entity_poly.pdbx_strand_id
1 'polypeptide(L)'
;DIDLLFLTPKTIRRAADLLIQDFIPTFWDLGLEVGSSCRTLQECLLLAKKDITIKTSMIETRFMIGDQNKYQKFFQSISKNTLGKNIKGFLDAKAKEKTLRYDEGIGPSSDPEPNVKESVGGLRDYHTALWAVAIRFGCLSFREIPRSDIISSEELDILDRSVDFSLRVRNELHYLKNKKQDTLTHELKKEVSANLRYKETNEVLRVEQFMRDYFIHATNIHQYSEIIFQRCIETRRSIKKVLSSFTKKNLGHGFHASGGSLTMDEEDSSSLFKQNPNLILIAFELCQTHDLIPNYQIKRQIKKHSYLMDEAFLNKNQ
;
A
#
# COMPACT_ATOMS: atom_id res chain seq x y z
N ASP A 1 15.29 11.23 7.96
CA ASP A 1 16.15 10.11 7.52
C ASP A 1 16.29 10.23 6.00
N ILE A 2 17.52 10.34 5.50
CA ILE A 2 17.85 10.37 4.07
C ILE A 2 18.77 9.19 3.79
N ASP A 3 18.42 8.31 2.86
CA ASP A 3 19.28 7.19 2.47
C ASP A 3 20.00 7.49 1.14
N LEU A 4 21.33 7.53 1.17
CA LEU A 4 22.18 7.78 0.02
C LEU A 4 22.92 6.52 -0.45
N LEU A 5 22.81 6.22 -1.74
CA LEU A 5 23.61 5.19 -2.40
C LEU A 5 24.62 5.87 -3.33
N PHE A 6 25.90 5.75 -2.99
CA PHE A 6 27.00 6.13 -3.87
C PHE A 6 27.36 4.93 -4.74
N LEU A 7 26.98 5.01 -6.02
CA LEU A 7 27.31 3.98 -7.01
C LEU A 7 28.72 4.23 -7.57
N THR A 8 29.66 3.37 -7.23
CA THR A 8 31.09 3.56 -7.53
C THR A 8 31.66 2.45 -8.44
N PRO A 9 32.75 2.73 -9.17
CA PRO A 9 33.56 1.66 -9.78
C PRO A 9 34.32 0.88 -8.68
N LYS A 10 34.81 -0.32 -9.03
CA LYS A 10 35.59 -1.17 -8.10
C LYS A 10 36.82 -0.47 -7.51
N THR A 11 37.45 0.41 -8.28
CA THR A 11 38.57 1.25 -7.83
C THR A 11 38.11 2.68 -7.79
N ILE A 12 37.87 3.19 -6.58
CA ILE A 12 37.45 4.57 -6.34
C ILE A 12 38.66 5.49 -6.51
N ARG A 13 38.49 6.60 -7.22
CA ARG A 13 39.52 7.65 -7.30
C ARG A 13 39.60 8.37 -5.97
N ARG A 14 40.82 8.68 -5.50
CA ARG A 14 41.05 9.39 -4.22
C ARG A 14 40.19 10.65 -4.06
N ALA A 15 40.04 11.45 -5.12
CA ALA A 15 39.21 12.66 -5.09
C ALA A 15 37.71 12.36 -4.82
N ALA A 16 37.19 11.24 -5.34
CA ALA A 16 35.80 10.85 -5.10
C ALA A 16 35.60 10.27 -3.69
N ASP A 17 36.58 9.54 -3.18
CA ASP A 17 36.57 9.01 -1.80
C ASP A 17 36.57 10.14 -0.77
N LEU A 18 37.44 11.13 -0.94
CA LEU A 18 37.47 12.34 -0.10
C LEU A 18 36.14 13.09 -0.15
N LEU A 19 35.59 13.31 -1.36
CA LEU A 19 34.30 13.97 -1.51
C LEU A 19 33.19 13.27 -0.72
N ILE A 20 33.12 11.94 -0.77
CA ILE A 20 32.11 11.16 -0.04
C ILE A 20 32.33 11.29 1.48
N GLN A 21 33.57 11.23 1.95
CA GLN A 21 33.93 11.36 3.36
C GLN A 21 33.58 12.74 3.91
N ASP A 22 33.73 13.81 3.11
CA ASP A 22 33.41 15.18 3.51
C ASP A 22 31.89 15.47 3.46
N PHE A 23 31.16 14.82 2.54
CA PHE A 23 29.74 15.09 2.32
C PHE A 23 28.84 14.61 3.48
N ILE A 24 29.16 13.46 4.07
CA ILE A 24 28.33 12.86 5.13
C ILE A 24 28.31 13.72 6.41
N PRO A 25 29.47 14.15 6.95
CA PRO A 25 29.51 15.05 8.11
C PRO A 25 28.74 16.35 7.87
N THR A 26 28.84 16.91 6.66
CA THR A 26 28.12 18.14 6.29
C THR A 26 26.60 17.99 6.48
N PHE A 27 26.01 16.84 6.16
CA PHE A 27 24.59 16.61 6.41
C PHE A 27 24.26 16.48 7.89
N TRP A 28 25.13 15.85 8.68
CA TRP A 28 24.95 15.75 10.12
C TRP A 28 25.05 17.12 10.80
N ASP A 29 25.96 17.99 10.35
CA ASP A 29 26.07 19.37 10.83
C ASP A 29 24.81 20.19 10.53
N LEU A 30 24.07 19.84 9.47
CA LEU A 30 22.75 20.40 9.15
C LEU A 30 21.60 19.75 9.96
N GLY A 31 21.89 18.85 10.88
CA GLY A 31 20.90 18.13 11.69
C GLY A 31 20.14 17.03 10.93
N LEU A 32 20.62 16.60 9.77
CA LEU A 32 19.98 15.56 8.96
C LEU A 32 20.52 14.18 9.32
N GLU A 33 19.63 13.25 9.67
CA GLU A 33 20.00 11.85 9.82
C GLU A 33 20.17 11.20 8.43
N VAL A 34 21.42 10.98 8.02
CA VAL A 34 21.76 10.40 6.72
C VAL A 34 22.35 9.00 6.86
N GLY A 35 21.63 8.01 6.33
CA GLY A 35 22.18 6.68 6.04
C GLY A 35 22.92 6.72 4.71
N SER A 36 24.10 6.11 4.62
CA SER A 36 24.83 6.07 3.36
C SER A 36 25.48 4.72 3.09
N SER A 37 25.69 4.43 1.80
CA SER A 37 26.44 3.25 1.37
C SER A 37 27.21 3.53 0.08
N CYS A 38 28.45 3.05 0.03
CA CYS A 38 29.28 3.09 -1.18
C CYS A 38 29.38 1.69 -1.75
N ARG A 39 28.88 1.49 -2.97
CA ARG A 39 28.78 0.15 -3.57
C ARG A 39 29.02 0.18 -5.06
N THR A 40 29.64 -0.86 -5.55
CA THR A 40 29.67 -1.21 -6.96
C THR A 40 28.34 -1.81 -7.41
N LEU A 41 28.09 -1.79 -8.71
CA LEU A 41 26.93 -2.47 -9.30
C LEU A 41 26.87 -3.95 -8.90
N GLN A 42 28.02 -4.64 -8.88
CA GLN A 42 28.08 -6.06 -8.54
C GLN A 42 27.69 -6.32 -7.09
N GLU A 43 28.15 -5.49 -6.15
CA GLU A 43 27.77 -5.58 -4.74
C GLU A 43 26.28 -5.29 -4.53
N CYS A 44 25.73 -4.30 -5.22
CA CYS A 44 24.30 -4.03 -5.18
C CYS A 44 23.48 -5.24 -5.62
N LEU A 45 23.85 -5.87 -6.74
CA LEU A 45 23.18 -7.08 -7.23
C LEU A 45 23.32 -8.27 -6.28
N LEU A 46 24.44 -8.38 -5.55
CA LEU A 46 24.68 -9.44 -4.58
C LEU A 46 23.83 -9.25 -3.32
N LEU A 47 23.77 -8.02 -2.80
CA LEU A 47 22.98 -7.69 -1.62
C LEU A 47 21.48 -7.76 -1.89
N ALA A 48 21.02 -7.26 -3.04
CA ALA A 48 19.61 -7.34 -3.44
C ALA A 48 19.10 -8.78 -3.60
N LYS A 49 20.00 -9.77 -3.75
CA LYS A 49 19.64 -11.19 -3.76
C LYS A 49 19.53 -11.78 -2.35
N LYS A 50 20.26 -11.24 -1.38
CA LYS A 50 20.36 -11.76 -0.01
C LYS A 50 19.35 -11.13 0.94
N ASP A 51 19.03 -9.85 0.73
CA ASP A 51 18.24 -9.05 1.66
C ASP A 51 17.07 -8.36 0.95
N ILE A 52 15.85 -8.65 1.42
CA ILE A 52 14.61 -8.13 0.86
C ILE A 52 14.43 -6.63 1.12
N THR A 53 14.93 -6.12 2.24
CA THR A 53 14.88 -4.71 2.61
C THR A 53 15.82 -3.92 1.71
N ILE A 54 17.08 -4.37 1.56
CA ILE A 54 18.04 -3.73 0.64
C ILE A 54 17.53 -3.76 -0.79
N LYS A 55 16.96 -4.90 -1.22
CA LYS A 55 16.32 -5.03 -2.53
C LYS A 55 15.24 -3.96 -2.73
N THR A 56 14.38 -3.79 -1.75
CA THR A 56 13.28 -2.80 -1.80
C THR A 56 13.82 -1.38 -1.94
N SER A 57 14.81 -1.00 -1.13
CA SER A 57 15.44 0.33 -1.22
C SER A 57 16.09 0.58 -2.59
N MET A 58 16.66 -0.45 -3.23
CA MET A 58 17.26 -0.31 -4.57
C MET A 58 16.23 -0.09 -5.68
N ILE A 59 15.02 -0.64 -5.51
CA ILE A 59 13.90 -0.48 -6.45
C ILE A 59 13.39 0.95 -6.42
N GLU A 60 13.37 1.58 -5.25
CA GLU A 60 12.89 2.96 -5.04
C GLU A 60 13.95 4.03 -5.31
N THR A 61 15.12 3.65 -5.81
CA THR A 61 16.20 4.63 -6.03
C THR A 61 15.81 5.70 -7.02
N ARG A 62 16.08 6.95 -6.66
CA ARG A 62 15.98 8.11 -7.55
C ARG A 62 17.37 8.60 -7.92
N PHE A 63 17.60 8.85 -9.21
CA PHE A 63 18.82 9.52 -9.64
C PHE A 63 18.87 10.94 -9.09
N MET A 64 19.98 11.28 -8.43
CA MET A 64 20.23 12.62 -7.89
C MET A 64 21.25 13.38 -8.74
N ILE A 65 22.46 12.82 -8.85
CA ILE A 65 23.58 13.45 -9.55
C ILE A 65 24.60 12.38 -9.99
N GLY A 66 25.36 12.69 -11.05
CA GLY A 66 26.46 11.88 -11.54
C GLY A 66 26.26 11.38 -12.97
N ASP A 67 26.78 10.19 -13.24
CA ASP A 67 26.73 9.58 -14.58
C ASP A 67 25.38 8.85 -14.79
N GLN A 68 24.52 9.46 -15.61
CA GLN A 68 23.18 8.94 -15.91
C GLN A 68 23.23 7.55 -16.55
N ASN A 69 24.23 7.27 -17.40
CA ASN A 69 24.36 5.97 -18.06
C ASN A 69 24.69 4.86 -17.05
N LYS A 70 25.52 5.16 -16.04
CA LYS A 70 25.80 4.21 -14.96
C LYS A 70 24.56 3.95 -14.10
N TYR A 71 23.80 4.99 -13.77
CA TYR A 71 22.55 4.83 -13.04
C TYR A 71 21.55 3.99 -13.83
N GLN A 72 21.34 4.27 -15.13
CA GLN A 72 20.44 3.50 -15.98
C GLN A 72 20.87 2.02 -16.06
N LYS A 73 22.17 1.74 -16.23
CA LYS A 73 22.71 0.37 -16.20
C LYS A 73 22.44 -0.31 -14.86
N PHE A 74 22.61 0.41 -13.74
CA PHE A 74 22.28 -0.09 -12.41
C PHE A 74 20.80 -0.42 -12.29
N PHE A 75 19.93 0.54 -12.61
CA PHE A 75 18.48 0.40 -12.50
C PHE A 75 17.96 -0.76 -13.36
N GLN A 76 18.40 -0.85 -14.63
CA GLN A 76 18.07 -1.96 -15.53
C GLN A 76 18.59 -3.31 -15.01
N SER A 77 19.79 -3.33 -14.41
CA SER A 77 20.37 -4.56 -13.87
C SER A 77 19.63 -5.05 -12.64
N ILE A 78 19.27 -4.15 -11.71
CA ILE A 78 18.42 -4.47 -10.56
C ILE A 78 17.05 -4.94 -11.03
N SER A 79 16.49 -4.23 -12.01
CA SER A 79 15.20 -4.58 -12.60
C SER A 79 15.20 -6.00 -13.20
N LYS A 80 16.14 -6.27 -14.11
CA LYS A 80 16.26 -7.54 -14.83
C LYS A 80 16.64 -8.71 -13.92
N ASN A 81 17.63 -8.53 -13.05
CA ASN A 81 18.17 -9.64 -12.25
C ASN A 81 17.37 -9.94 -11.00
N THR A 82 16.60 -8.97 -10.50
CA THR A 82 16.03 -9.03 -9.15
C THR A 82 14.51 -8.92 -9.14
N LEU A 83 13.87 -8.17 -10.07
CA LEU A 83 12.40 -8.13 -10.15
C LEU A 83 11.85 -9.43 -10.75
N GLY A 84 12.51 -10.00 -11.76
CA GLY A 84 12.04 -11.23 -12.42
C GLY A 84 12.24 -12.54 -11.64
N LYS A 85 13.14 -12.57 -10.64
CA LYS A 85 13.49 -13.78 -9.88
C LYS A 85 12.84 -13.78 -8.50
N ASN A 86 12.21 -14.90 -8.15
CA ASN A 86 11.55 -15.12 -6.86
C ASN A 86 10.48 -14.06 -6.48
N ILE A 87 9.68 -13.61 -7.45
CA ILE A 87 8.52 -12.72 -7.20
C ILE A 87 7.64 -13.29 -6.09
N LYS A 88 7.36 -14.61 -6.13
CA LYS A 88 6.53 -15.29 -5.13
C LYS A 88 7.12 -15.14 -3.72
N GLY A 89 8.39 -15.48 -3.53
CA GLY A 89 9.02 -15.38 -2.22
C GLY A 89 9.06 -13.96 -1.68
N PHE A 90 9.22 -12.95 -2.55
CA PHE A 90 9.12 -11.56 -2.14
C PHE A 90 7.71 -11.20 -1.67
N LEU A 91 6.68 -11.50 -2.48
CA LEU A 91 5.30 -11.18 -2.14
C LEU A 91 4.84 -11.93 -0.88
N ASP A 92 5.19 -13.22 -0.76
CA ASP A 92 4.90 -14.04 0.42
C ASP A 92 5.58 -13.45 1.67
N ALA A 93 6.82 -12.97 1.56
CA ALA A 93 7.52 -12.33 2.67
C ALA A 93 6.88 -10.99 3.06
N LYS A 94 6.50 -10.14 2.09
CA LYS A 94 5.78 -8.89 2.37
C LYS A 94 4.39 -9.10 2.94
N ALA A 95 3.69 -10.15 2.51
CA ALA A 95 2.43 -10.55 3.12
C ALA A 95 2.62 -10.91 4.59
N LYS A 96 3.65 -11.68 4.93
CA LYS A 96 3.99 -12.02 6.32
C LYS A 96 4.38 -10.79 7.16
N GLU A 97 5.23 -9.90 6.64
CA GLU A 97 5.59 -8.64 7.32
C GLU A 97 4.33 -7.80 7.61
N LYS A 98 3.41 -7.74 6.64
CA LYS A 98 2.13 -7.04 6.79
C LYS A 98 1.25 -7.70 7.87
N THR A 99 1.11 -9.03 7.85
CA THR A 99 0.34 -9.76 8.88
C THR A 99 0.93 -9.58 10.26
N LEU A 100 2.26 -9.65 10.43
CA LEU A 100 2.92 -9.44 11.72
C LEU A 100 2.77 -8.01 12.27
N ARG A 101 2.55 -7.02 11.39
CA ARG A 101 2.33 -5.63 11.77
C ARG A 101 0.90 -5.38 12.27
N TYR A 102 -0.04 -6.27 11.95
CA TYR A 102 -1.43 -6.15 12.35
C TYR A 102 -1.72 -7.11 13.49
N ASP A 103 -2.21 -6.60 14.62
CA ASP A 103 -2.83 -7.48 15.61
C ASP A 103 -4.11 -8.07 14.99
N GLU A 104 -4.34 -9.36 15.23
CA GLU A 104 -5.48 -10.09 14.66
C GLU A 104 -6.80 -9.37 14.99
N GLY A 105 -7.49 -8.87 13.96
CA GLY A 105 -8.82 -8.26 14.10
C GLY A 105 -8.87 -6.72 14.11
N ILE A 106 -7.73 -6.02 14.03
CA ILE A 106 -7.71 -4.54 14.04
C ILE A 106 -7.85 -4.00 12.60
N GLY A 107 -8.92 -3.23 12.34
CA GLY A 107 -9.10 -2.48 11.11
C GLY A 107 -8.50 -1.07 11.19
N PRO A 108 -8.50 -0.29 10.09
CA PRO A 108 -7.99 1.09 10.08
C PRO A 108 -8.63 2.00 11.15
N SER A 109 -9.87 1.71 11.56
CA SER A 109 -10.68 2.51 12.49
C SER A 109 -10.64 2.05 13.94
N SER A 110 -9.76 1.11 14.29
CA SER A 110 -9.80 0.45 15.59
C SER A 110 -8.85 1.07 16.63
N ASP A 111 -7.85 1.85 16.18
CA ASP A 111 -6.86 2.49 17.06
C ASP A 111 -7.22 3.96 17.29
N PRO A 112 -7.50 4.38 18.54
CA PRO A 112 -7.78 5.78 18.83
C PRO A 112 -6.57 6.68 18.62
N GLU A 113 -5.33 6.20 18.74
CA GLU A 113 -4.09 6.98 18.57
C GLU A 113 -3.22 6.39 17.44
N PRO A 114 -3.71 6.42 16.19
CA PRO A 114 -3.11 5.66 15.11
C PRO A 114 -1.73 6.21 14.73
N ASN A 115 -0.84 5.31 14.32
CA ASN A 115 0.39 5.65 13.64
C ASN A 115 0.14 5.84 12.13
N VAL A 116 0.31 7.07 11.63
CA VAL A 116 0.03 7.47 10.24
C VAL A 116 0.86 6.68 9.23
N LYS A 117 2.02 6.15 9.66
CA LYS A 117 2.92 5.37 8.81
C LYS A 117 2.65 3.88 8.89
N GLU A 118 2.59 3.32 10.10
CA GLU A 118 2.67 1.88 10.32
C GLU A 118 1.33 1.21 10.68
N SER A 119 0.32 1.95 11.15
CA SER A 119 -1.00 1.37 11.43
C SER A 119 -1.68 0.84 10.15
N VAL A 120 -2.75 0.07 10.33
CA VAL A 120 -3.61 -0.41 9.23
C VAL A 120 -4.15 0.80 8.46
N GLY A 121 -3.95 0.85 7.14
CA GLY A 121 -4.29 2.03 6.33
C GLY A 121 -3.28 3.17 6.39
N GLY A 122 -2.14 2.97 7.05
CA GLY A 122 -1.02 3.90 7.03
C GLY A 122 -0.22 3.84 5.73
N LEU A 123 0.72 4.77 5.57
CA LEU A 123 1.57 4.89 4.37
C LEU A 123 2.35 3.61 4.04
N ARG A 124 2.63 2.75 5.01
CA ARG A 124 3.30 1.46 4.78
C ARG A 124 2.47 0.51 3.91
N ASP A 125 1.14 0.55 4.00
CA ASP A 125 0.27 -0.27 3.16
C ASP A 125 0.43 0.12 1.70
N TYR A 126 0.40 1.43 1.42
CA TYR A 126 0.63 1.99 0.09
C TYR A 126 2.00 1.59 -0.47
N HIS A 127 3.09 1.78 0.30
CA HIS A 127 4.43 1.41 -0.16
C HIS A 127 4.54 -0.10 -0.42
N THR A 128 3.93 -0.94 0.41
CA THR A 128 3.94 -2.39 0.21
C THR A 128 3.28 -2.79 -1.11
N ALA A 129 2.16 -2.14 -1.46
CA ALA A 129 1.50 -2.32 -2.76
C ALA A 129 2.37 -1.80 -3.92
N LEU A 130 3.03 -0.65 -3.75
CA LEU A 130 3.94 -0.08 -4.75
C LEU A 130 5.11 -1.01 -5.04
N TRP A 131 5.70 -1.62 -4.01
CA TRP A 131 6.78 -2.60 -4.18
C TRP A 131 6.32 -3.87 -4.88
N ALA A 132 5.10 -4.32 -4.60
CA ALA A 132 4.52 -5.46 -5.29
C ALA A 132 4.35 -5.16 -6.79
N VAL A 133 3.88 -3.96 -7.13
CA VAL A 133 3.75 -3.48 -8.51
C VAL A 133 5.12 -3.37 -9.19
N ALA A 134 6.10 -2.77 -8.51
CA ALA A 134 7.46 -2.64 -9.02
C ALA A 134 8.07 -3.99 -9.37
N ILE A 135 7.92 -4.99 -8.51
CA ILE A 135 8.44 -6.34 -8.76
C ILE A 135 7.64 -7.09 -9.82
N ARG A 136 6.32 -6.88 -9.88
CA ARG A 136 5.45 -7.63 -10.78
C ARG A 136 5.44 -7.10 -12.21
N PHE A 137 5.48 -5.77 -12.35
CA PHE A 137 5.27 -5.04 -13.60
C PHE A 137 6.48 -4.18 -14.01
N GLY A 138 7.44 -3.94 -13.12
CA GLY A 138 8.62 -3.14 -13.43
C GLY A 138 8.37 -1.63 -13.45
N CYS A 139 7.27 -1.16 -12.87
CA CYS A 139 6.91 0.26 -12.79
C CYS A 139 6.87 0.76 -11.34
N LEU A 140 7.15 2.05 -11.14
CA LEU A 140 7.21 2.69 -9.81
C LEU A 140 6.05 3.64 -9.57
N SER A 141 5.00 3.51 -10.38
CA SER A 141 3.77 4.26 -10.26
C SER A 141 2.61 3.33 -10.59
N PHE A 142 1.52 3.45 -9.83
CA PHE A 142 0.30 2.71 -10.14
C PHE A 142 -0.33 3.16 -11.46
N ARG A 143 -0.08 4.40 -11.90
CA ARG A 143 -0.55 4.90 -13.21
C ARG A 143 0.20 4.31 -14.40
N GLU A 144 1.38 3.76 -14.17
CA GLU A 144 2.20 3.09 -15.19
C GLU A 144 1.87 1.60 -15.33
N ILE A 145 0.92 1.08 -14.54
CA ILE A 145 0.50 -0.31 -14.64
C ILE A 145 -0.17 -0.52 -16.02
N PRO A 146 0.33 -1.45 -16.86
CA PRO A 146 -0.19 -1.66 -18.22
C PRO A 146 -1.51 -2.47 -18.24
N ARG A 147 -2.28 -2.42 -17.15
CA ARG A 147 -3.41 -3.31 -16.85
C ARG A 147 -4.48 -2.58 -16.04
N SER A 148 -5.61 -2.29 -16.67
CA SER A 148 -6.78 -1.67 -16.03
C SER A 148 -7.54 -2.61 -15.10
N ASP A 149 -7.30 -3.92 -15.20
CA ASP A 149 -7.86 -4.91 -14.28
C ASP A 149 -7.16 -4.93 -12.92
N ILE A 150 -6.16 -4.08 -12.65
CA ILE A 150 -5.49 -4.02 -11.34
C ILE A 150 -6.12 -2.99 -10.41
N ILE A 151 -6.43 -1.82 -10.94
CA ILE A 151 -7.10 -0.74 -10.23
C ILE A 151 -7.63 0.23 -11.29
N SER A 152 -8.84 0.77 -11.09
CA SER A 152 -9.39 1.75 -12.04
C SER A 152 -8.79 3.14 -11.81
N SER A 153 -8.96 4.06 -12.78
CA SER A 153 -8.54 5.45 -12.65
C SER A 153 -9.18 6.14 -11.45
N GLU A 154 -10.47 5.91 -11.23
CA GLU A 154 -11.24 6.53 -10.14
C GLU A 154 -10.75 6.04 -8.77
N GLU A 155 -10.42 4.75 -8.66
CA GLU A 155 -9.86 4.16 -7.45
C GLU A 155 -8.47 4.69 -7.14
N LEU A 156 -7.65 4.87 -8.18
CA LEU A 156 -6.34 5.52 -8.07
C LEU A 156 -6.46 6.97 -7.61
N ASP A 157 -7.40 7.73 -8.16
CA ASP A 157 -7.61 9.12 -7.75
C ASP A 157 -8.09 9.24 -6.30
N ILE A 158 -8.85 8.24 -5.78
CA ILE A 158 -9.22 8.17 -4.36
C ILE A 158 -7.99 7.81 -3.50
N LEU A 159 -7.17 6.85 -3.94
CA LEU A 159 -5.96 6.45 -3.24
C LEU A 159 -4.96 7.60 -3.16
N ASP A 160 -4.68 8.28 -4.27
CA ASP A 160 -3.76 9.41 -4.37
C ASP A 160 -4.18 10.55 -3.42
N ARG A 161 -5.48 10.90 -3.41
CA ARG A 161 -6.01 11.89 -2.45
C ARG A 161 -5.87 11.47 -1.00
N SER A 162 -6.01 10.17 -0.73
CA SER A 162 -5.89 9.64 0.63
C SER A 162 -4.45 9.63 1.11
N VAL A 163 -3.50 9.28 0.25
CA VAL A 163 -2.06 9.37 0.53
C VAL A 163 -1.65 10.83 0.73
N ASP A 164 -2.12 11.76 -0.11
CA ASP A 164 -1.87 13.20 0.06
C ASP A 164 -2.37 13.70 1.43
N PHE A 165 -3.59 13.36 1.82
CA PHE A 165 -4.13 13.69 3.14
C PHE A 165 -3.25 13.13 4.27
N SER A 166 -2.91 11.84 4.23
CA SER A 166 -2.06 11.21 5.26
C SER A 166 -0.67 11.84 5.33
N LEU A 167 -0.08 12.26 4.21
CA LEU A 167 1.18 12.97 4.18
C LEU A 167 1.08 14.36 4.81
N ARG A 168 -0.02 15.11 4.57
CA ARG A 168 -0.25 16.39 5.24
C ARG A 168 -0.36 16.23 6.75
N VAL A 169 -1.11 15.24 7.23
CA VAL A 169 -1.21 14.92 8.66
C VAL A 169 0.17 14.59 9.23
N ARG A 170 0.93 13.73 8.56
CA ARG A 170 2.27 13.32 9.01
C ARG A 170 3.24 14.50 9.06
N ASN A 171 3.23 15.37 8.05
CA ASN A 171 4.07 16.56 8.02
C ASN A 171 3.71 17.51 9.16
N GLU A 172 2.42 17.68 9.45
CA GLU A 172 1.95 18.50 10.57
C GLU A 172 2.45 17.96 11.91
N LEU A 173 2.38 16.65 12.14
CA LEU A 173 2.95 16.01 13.33
C LEU A 173 4.45 16.29 13.48
N HIS A 174 5.20 16.25 12.37
CA HIS A 174 6.63 16.50 12.35
C HIS A 174 6.95 17.97 12.63
N TYR A 175 6.16 18.91 12.09
CA TYR A 175 6.30 20.34 12.38
C TYR A 175 6.00 20.66 13.85
N LEU A 176 4.90 20.13 14.39
CA LEU A 176 4.52 20.36 15.79
C LEU A 176 5.54 19.83 16.79
N LYS A 177 6.18 18.69 16.50
CA LYS A 177 7.17 18.10 17.42
C LYS A 177 8.62 18.44 17.07
N ASN A 178 8.86 19.08 15.92
CA ASN A 178 10.20 19.35 15.36
C ASN A 178 11.12 18.11 15.38
N LYS A 179 10.53 16.93 15.17
CA LYS A 179 11.20 15.63 15.12
C LYS A 179 10.29 14.61 14.46
N LYS A 180 10.83 13.43 14.17
CA LYS A 180 10.02 12.30 13.72
C LYS A 180 8.94 11.97 14.75
N GLN A 181 7.69 12.18 14.36
CA GLN A 181 6.50 11.81 15.13
C GLN A 181 5.46 11.26 14.18
N ASP A 182 5.24 9.96 14.20
CA ASP A 182 4.30 9.30 13.28
C ASP A 182 2.99 8.90 13.98
N THR A 183 2.89 9.04 15.31
CA THR A 183 1.71 8.69 16.11
C THR A 183 0.84 9.92 16.39
N LEU A 184 -0.45 9.79 16.06
CA LEU A 184 -1.47 10.83 16.25
C LEU A 184 -2.07 10.72 17.66
N THR A 185 -1.33 11.20 18.66
CA THR A 185 -1.77 11.18 20.07
C THR A 185 -2.97 12.10 20.31
N HIS A 186 -3.71 11.88 21.39
CA HIS A 186 -4.89 12.66 21.76
C HIS A 186 -4.60 14.17 21.83
N GLU A 187 -3.45 14.55 22.40
CA GLU A 187 -2.99 15.94 22.46
C GLU A 187 -2.78 16.51 21.04
N LEU A 188 -2.07 15.76 20.20
CA LEU A 188 -1.70 16.21 18.85
C LEU A 188 -2.90 16.35 17.92
N LYS A 189 -3.97 15.56 18.09
CA LYS A 189 -5.20 15.69 17.28
C LYS A 189 -5.78 17.10 17.34
N LYS A 190 -5.73 17.74 18.50
CA LYS A 190 -6.27 19.09 18.71
C LYS A 190 -5.51 20.10 17.86
N GLU A 191 -4.19 20.08 17.95
CA GLU A 191 -3.29 20.98 17.21
C GLU A 191 -3.33 20.71 15.70
N VAL A 192 -3.23 19.44 15.30
CA VAL A 192 -3.30 19.02 13.89
C VAL A 192 -4.61 19.44 13.25
N SER A 193 -5.76 19.21 13.92
CA SER A 193 -7.07 19.61 13.37
C SER A 193 -7.17 21.12 13.14
N ALA A 194 -6.60 21.94 14.04
CA ALA A 194 -6.57 23.39 13.89
C ALA A 194 -5.67 23.82 12.72
N ASN A 195 -4.45 23.27 12.64
CA ASN A 195 -3.46 23.65 11.64
C ASN A 195 -3.83 23.18 10.22
N LEU A 196 -4.55 22.06 10.12
CA LEU A 196 -5.18 21.60 8.87
C LEU A 196 -6.46 22.38 8.51
N ARG A 197 -6.78 23.45 9.25
CA ARG A 197 -7.86 24.41 8.96
C ARG A 197 -9.28 23.83 9.07
N TYR A 198 -9.50 22.86 9.96
CA TYR A 198 -10.86 22.49 10.35
C TYR A 198 -11.50 23.67 11.09
N LYS A 199 -12.64 24.14 10.59
CA LYS A 199 -13.23 25.43 10.99
C LYS A 199 -14.12 25.38 12.23
N GLU A 200 -14.40 24.18 12.73
CA GLU A 200 -15.28 24.02 13.89
C GLU A 200 -14.67 24.68 15.14
N THR A 201 -15.50 25.50 15.78
CA THR A 201 -15.14 26.30 16.95
C THR A 201 -15.06 25.44 18.21
N ASN A 202 -15.96 24.45 18.34
CA ASN A 202 -15.89 23.48 19.42
C ASN A 202 -14.74 22.50 19.16
N GLU A 203 -13.75 22.48 20.05
CA GLU A 203 -12.55 21.64 19.90
C GLU A 203 -12.87 20.15 19.75
N VAL A 204 -13.83 19.63 20.51
CA VAL A 204 -14.19 18.20 20.48
C VAL A 204 -14.78 17.85 19.12
N LEU A 205 -15.76 18.63 18.65
CA LEU A 205 -16.38 18.42 17.34
C LEU A 205 -15.37 18.59 16.19
N ARG A 206 -14.43 19.53 16.32
CA ARG A 206 -13.35 19.73 15.35
C ARG A 206 -12.45 18.49 15.24
N VAL A 207 -12.04 17.95 16.39
CA VAL A 207 -11.23 16.72 16.44
C VAL A 207 -12.00 15.54 15.89
N GLU A 208 -13.29 15.40 16.20
CA GLU A 208 -14.13 14.32 15.65
C GLU A 208 -14.28 14.40 14.13
N GLN A 209 -14.49 15.60 13.57
CA GLN A 209 -14.52 15.81 12.12
C GLN A 209 -13.18 15.42 11.47
N PHE A 210 -12.07 15.87 12.04
CA PHE A 210 -10.74 15.52 11.57
C PHE A 210 -10.48 14.00 11.63
N MET A 211 -10.81 13.36 12.76
CA MET A 211 -10.60 11.92 12.92
C MET A 211 -11.51 11.10 11.99
N ARG A 212 -12.74 11.57 11.72
CA ARG A 212 -13.62 10.95 10.71
C ARG A 212 -12.95 10.93 9.34
N ASP A 213 -12.43 12.07 8.88
CA ASP A 213 -11.75 12.17 7.59
C ASP A 213 -10.47 11.32 7.58
N TYR A 214 -9.70 11.33 8.67
CA TYR A 214 -8.53 10.48 8.84
C TYR A 214 -8.87 8.99 8.63
N PHE A 215 -9.92 8.48 9.30
CA PHE A 215 -10.30 7.07 9.16
C PHE A 215 -10.88 6.74 7.79
N ILE A 216 -11.57 7.68 7.12
CA ILE A 216 -11.99 7.51 5.72
C ILE A 216 -10.76 7.33 4.82
N HIS A 217 -9.75 8.19 4.96
CA HIS A 217 -8.53 8.12 4.16
C HIS A 217 -7.68 6.87 4.48
N ALA A 218 -7.51 6.52 5.76
CA ALA A 218 -6.84 5.30 6.17
C ALA A 218 -7.55 4.05 5.62
N THR A 219 -8.88 4.03 5.65
CA THR A 219 -9.69 2.95 5.07
C THR A 219 -9.47 2.83 3.56
N ASN A 220 -9.45 3.96 2.85
CA ASN A 220 -9.17 3.96 1.41
C ASN A 220 -7.75 3.44 1.11
N ILE A 221 -6.73 3.91 1.84
CA ILE A 221 -5.35 3.43 1.68
C ILE A 221 -5.28 1.92 1.92
N HIS A 222 -5.84 1.45 3.04
CA HIS A 222 -5.83 0.03 3.37
C HIS A 222 -6.49 -0.80 2.27
N GLN A 223 -7.70 -0.40 1.88
CA GLN A 223 -8.48 -1.09 0.87
C GLN A 223 -7.70 -1.12 -0.44
N TYR A 224 -7.48 0.01 -1.12
CA TYR A 224 -6.86 0.07 -2.44
C TYR A 224 -5.45 -0.52 -2.50
N SER A 225 -4.66 -0.37 -1.45
CA SER A 225 -3.35 -1.03 -1.38
C SER A 225 -3.49 -2.55 -1.30
N GLU A 226 -4.45 -3.07 -0.52
CA GLU A 226 -4.72 -4.50 -0.46
C GLU A 226 -5.22 -5.06 -1.80
N ILE A 227 -6.07 -4.32 -2.51
CA ILE A 227 -6.52 -4.66 -3.88
C ILE A 227 -5.33 -4.92 -4.79
N ILE A 228 -4.46 -3.92 -4.88
CA ILE A 228 -3.30 -3.93 -5.77
C ILE A 228 -2.38 -5.08 -5.38
N PHE A 229 -2.11 -5.22 -4.09
CA PHE A 229 -1.22 -6.24 -3.55
C PHE A 229 -1.74 -7.66 -3.84
N GLN A 230 -3.03 -7.92 -3.58
CA GLN A 230 -3.65 -9.22 -3.87
C GLN A 230 -3.67 -9.52 -5.36
N ARG A 231 -3.96 -8.54 -6.23
CA ARG A 231 -3.90 -8.75 -7.68
C ARG A 231 -2.49 -9.04 -8.18
N CYS A 232 -1.45 -8.46 -7.57
CA CYS A 232 -0.06 -8.82 -7.84
C CYS A 232 0.23 -10.30 -7.50
N ILE A 233 -0.36 -10.83 -6.42
CA ILE A 233 -0.27 -12.24 -6.03
C ILE A 233 -1.08 -13.13 -7.00
N GLU A 234 -2.32 -12.74 -7.31
CA GLU A 234 -3.28 -13.52 -8.10
C GLU A 234 -2.97 -13.59 -9.59
N THR A 235 -2.30 -12.60 -10.18
CA THR A 235 -1.92 -12.64 -11.61
C THR A 235 -1.08 -13.89 -11.94
N ARG A 236 -0.50 -14.57 -10.94
CA ARG A 236 0.12 -15.90 -11.09
C ARG A 236 -0.89 -17.05 -11.05
N ARG A 237 -1.93 -16.96 -10.22
CA ARG A 237 -2.98 -17.98 -10.11
C ARG A 237 -3.75 -18.15 -11.42
N SER A 238 -3.81 -17.14 -12.28
CA SER A 238 -4.46 -17.26 -13.60
C SER A 238 -3.78 -18.30 -14.52
N ILE A 239 -2.46 -18.53 -14.41
CA ILE A 239 -1.77 -19.58 -15.18
C ILE A 239 -2.06 -20.98 -14.60
N LYS A 240 -2.42 -21.07 -13.32
CA LYS A 240 -2.87 -22.32 -12.67
C LYS A 240 -4.40 -22.52 -12.70
N LYS A 241 -5.21 -21.48 -12.93
CA LYS A 241 -6.69 -21.57 -13.01
C LYS A 241 -7.15 -22.45 -14.16
N VAL A 242 -6.35 -22.58 -15.23
CA VAL A 242 -6.59 -23.56 -16.31
C VAL A 242 -6.50 -25.00 -15.79
N LEU A 243 -5.79 -25.25 -14.68
CA LEU A 243 -5.57 -26.58 -14.10
C LEU A 243 -6.29 -26.82 -12.76
N SER A 244 -6.82 -25.78 -12.10
CA SER A 244 -7.42 -25.89 -10.75
C SER A 244 -8.91 -25.52 -10.67
N SER A 245 -9.66 -25.59 -11.78
CA SER A 245 -11.11 -25.36 -11.78
C SER A 245 -11.93 -26.41 -11.00
N PHE A 246 -11.28 -27.31 -10.25
CA PHE A 246 -11.89 -28.47 -9.61
C PHE A 246 -12.32 -28.28 -8.13
N THR A 247 -12.25 -27.07 -7.56
CA THR A 247 -12.65 -26.85 -6.14
C THR A 247 -13.49 -25.60 -5.87
N LYS A 248 -14.09 -24.98 -6.90
CA LYS A 248 -15.10 -23.94 -6.68
C LYS A 248 -16.41 -24.60 -6.23
N LYS A 249 -16.76 -24.51 -4.94
CA LYS A 249 -18.10 -24.92 -4.47
C LYS A 249 -19.07 -23.79 -4.78
N ASN A 250 -20.04 -24.03 -5.66
CA ASN A 250 -21.11 -23.07 -5.96
C ASN A 250 -21.98 -22.88 -4.70
N LEU A 251 -22.21 -21.63 -4.29
CA LEU A 251 -23.03 -21.27 -3.14
C LEU A 251 -24.34 -20.56 -3.54
N GLY A 252 -24.66 -20.52 -4.84
CA GLY A 252 -25.82 -19.83 -5.38
C GLY A 252 -25.58 -18.35 -5.64
N HIS A 253 -26.52 -17.71 -6.36
CA HIS A 253 -26.52 -16.27 -6.65
C HIS A 253 -25.24 -15.72 -7.33
N GLY A 254 -24.49 -16.59 -8.02
CA GLY A 254 -23.19 -16.27 -8.64
C GLY A 254 -21.98 -16.41 -7.70
N PHE A 255 -22.20 -16.66 -6.41
CA PHE A 255 -21.14 -16.82 -5.43
C PHE A 255 -20.54 -18.23 -5.43
N HIS A 256 -19.23 -18.29 -5.20
CA HIS A 256 -18.44 -19.52 -5.13
C HIS A 256 -17.50 -19.47 -3.93
N ALA A 257 -17.38 -20.57 -3.19
CA ALA A 257 -16.31 -20.75 -2.21
C ALA A 257 -15.04 -21.24 -2.92
N SER A 258 -13.91 -20.57 -2.66
CA SER A 258 -12.60 -21.02 -3.12
C SER A 258 -11.51 -20.65 -2.11
N GLY A 259 -10.82 -21.65 -1.57
CA GLY A 259 -9.68 -21.44 -0.68
C GLY A 259 -9.97 -20.61 0.58
N GLY A 260 -11.14 -20.82 1.21
CA GLY A 260 -11.56 -20.06 2.41
C GLY A 260 -12.11 -18.65 2.11
N SER A 261 -12.32 -18.30 0.85
CA SER A 261 -12.92 -17.01 0.47
C SER A 261 -14.17 -17.17 -0.37
N LEU A 262 -15.11 -16.24 -0.19
CA LEU A 262 -16.26 -16.05 -1.07
C LEU A 262 -15.80 -15.30 -2.31
N THR A 263 -16.12 -15.80 -3.50
CA THR A 263 -15.66 -15.25 -4.80
C THR A 263 -16.84 -15.19 -5.78
N MET A 264 -16.77 -14.32 -6.78
CA MET A 264 -17.74 -14.25 -7.87
C MET A 264 -16.99 -13.93 -9.17
N ASP A 265 -17.48 -14.42 -10.31
CA ASP A 265 -16.83 -14.18 -11.60
C ASP A 265 -17.01 -12.70 -12.04
N GLU A 266 -15.94 -12.12 -12.59
CA GLU A 266 -15.76 -10.66 -12.66
C GLU A 266 -16.68 -10.00 -13.70
N GLU A 267 -16.92 -10.68 -14.83
CA GLU A 267 -17.68 -10.16 -15.98
C GLU A 267 -19.14 -9.82 -15.63
N ASP A 268 -19.77 -10.58 -14.74
CA ASP A 268 -21.18 -10.38 -14.36
C ASP A 268 -21.34 -9.64 -13.02
N SER A 269 -20.23 -9.35 -12.33
CA SER A 269 -20.29 -8.95 -10.93
C SER A 269 -20.97 -7.60 -10.68
N SER A 270 -20.70 -6.59 -11.52
CA SER A 270 -21.26 -5.25 -11.32
C SER A 270 -22.71 -5.14 -11.78
N SER A 271 -23.12 -5.90 -12.79
CA SER A 271 -24.51 -5.92 -13.28
C SER A 271 -25.41 -6.63 -12.28
N LEU A 272 -24.96 -7.76 -11.72
CA LEU A 272 -25.70 -8.52 -10.71
C LEU A 272 -26.00 -7.69 -9.46
N PHE A 273 -25.00 -7.01 -8.87
CA PHE A 273 -25.21 -6.18 -7.67
C PHE A 273 -26.12 -4.97 -7.95
N LYS A 274 -26.07 -4.41 -9.16
CA LYS A 274 -26.96 -3.30 -9.54
C LYS A 274 -28.40 -3.76 -9.74
N GLN A 275 -28.61 -4.97 -10.28
CA GLN A 275 -29.94 -5.55 -10.50
C GLN A 275 -30.56 -6.08 -9.20
N ASN A 276 -29.75 -6.64 -8.31
CA ASN A 276 -30.21 -7.24 -7.06
C ASN A 276 -29.35 -6.79 -5.86
N PRO A 277 -29.72 -5.68 -5.18
CA PRO A 277 -29.00 -5.21 -4.00
C PRO A 277 -29.01 -6.20 -2.82
N ASN A 278 -29.96 -7.15 -2.77
CA ASN A 278 -29.98 -8.21 -1.74
C ASN A 278 -28.71 -9.07 -1.78
N LEU A 279 -27.97 -9.08 -2.90
CA LEU A 279 -26.69 -9.80 -3.00
C LEU A 279 -25.66 -9.31 -1.98
N ILE A 280 -25.77 -8.08 -1.47
CA ILE A 280 -24.92 -7.60 -0.38
C ILE A 280 -25.22 -8.40 0.90
N LEU A 281 -26.50 -8.54 1.28
CA LEU A 281 -26.91 -9.32 2.45
C LEU A 281 -26.59 -10.80 2.29
N ILE A 282 -26.89 -11.37 1.12
CA ILE A 282 -26.57 -12.77 0.80
C ILE A 282 -25.06 -13.01 0.90
N ALA A 283 -24.21 -12.07 0.47
CA ALA A 283 -22.77 -12.21 0.63
C ALA A 283 -22.37 -12.29 2.11
N PHE A 284 -22.94 -11.45 2.98
CA PHE A 284 -22.68 -11.50 4.43
C PHE A 284 -23.20 -12.80 5.06
N GLU A 285 -24.40 -13.24 4.69
CA GLU A 285 -24.97 -14.51 5.13
C GLU A 285 -24.08 -15.69 4.74
N LEU A 286 -23.70 -15.80 3.47
CA LEU A 286 -22.82 -16.87 2.98
C LEU A 286 -21.46 -16.86 3.67
N CYS A 287 -20.92 -15.68 3.95
CA CYS A 287 -19.68 -15.53 4.72
C CYS A 287 -19.84 -16.09 6.14
N GLN A 288 -20.94 -15.77 6.83
CA GLN A 288 -21.21 -16.26 8.18
C GLN A 288 -21.50 -17.76 8.22
N THR A 289 -22.36 -18.27 7.33
CA THR A 289 -22.77 -19.67 7.29
C THR A 289 -21.64 -20.62 6.94
N HIS A 290 -20.69 -20.19 6.11
CA HIS A 290 -19.62 -21.03 5.61
C HIS A 290 -18.23 -20.69 6.17
N ASP A 291 -18.15 -19.78 7.14
CA ASP A 291 -16.89 -19.27 7.70
C ASP A 291 -15.93 -18.81 6.59
N LEU A 292 -16.46 -18.00 5.66
CA LEU A 292 -15.73 -17.48 4.51
C LEU A 292 -15.50 -15.99 4.65
N ILE A 293 -14.34 -15.53 4.21
CA ILE A 293 -14.05 -14.10 4.10
C ILE A 293 -14.37 -13.65 2.66
N PRO A 294 -15.11 -12.55 2.45
CA PRO A 294 -15.38 -12.09 1.10
C PRO A 294 -14.07 -11.69 0.43
N ASN A 295 -13.84 -12.19 -0.78
CA ASN A 295 -12.69 -11.79 -1.55
C ASN A 295 -12.78 -10.30 -1.90
N TYR A 296 -11.67 -9.76 -2.38
CA TYR A 296 -11.61 -8.35 -2.70
C TYR A 296 -12.70 -7.90 -3.71
N GLN A 297 -12.96 -8.68 -4.77
CA GLN A 297 -13.94 -8.32 -5.79
C GLN A 297 -15.34 -8.13 -5.19
N ILE A 298 -15.76 -9.02 -4.30
CA ILE A 298 -17.04 -8.88 -3.59
C ILE A 298 -17.02 -7.63 -2.69
N LYS A 299 -15.95 -7.40 -1.91
CA LYS A 299 -15.81 -6.19 -1.08
C LYS A 299 -15.93 -4.91 -1.91
N ARG A 300 -15.33 -4.89 -3.11
CA ARG A 300 -15.43 -3.79 -4.08
C ARG A 300 -16.87 -3.56 -4.53
N GLN A 301 -17.58 -4.62 -4.93
CA GLN A 301 -18.97 -4.50 -5.41
C GLN A 301 -19.91 -4.07 -4.29
N ILE A 302 -19.74 -4.58 -3.07
CA ILE A 302 -20.49 -4.14 -1.89
C ILE A 302 -20.29 -2.64 -1.67
N LYS A 303 -19.05 -2.15 -1.64
CA LYS A 303 -18.76 -0.71 -1.44
C LYS A 303 -19.32 0.15 -2.58
N LYS A 304 -19.16 -0.30 -3.83
CA LYS A 304 -19.65 0.43 -5.01
C LYS A 304 -21.17 0.60 -4.99
N HIS A 305 -21.89 -0.38 -4.46
CA HIS A 305 -23.36 -0.41 -4.48
C HIS A 305 -24.00 -0.25 -3.11
N SER A 306 -23.24 0.09 -2.06
CA SER A 306 -23.79 0.24 -0.69
C SER A 306 -24.84 1.33 -0.60
N TYR A 307 -24.79 2.32 -1.49
CA TYR A 307 -25.80 3.38 -1.61
C TYR A 307 -27.19 2.85 -2.02
N LEU A 308 -27.30 1.62 -2.53
CA LEU A 308 -28.57 0.96 -2.85
C LEU A 308 -29.24 0.32 -1.63
N MET A 309 -28.57 0.32 -0.47
CA MET A 309 -29.11 -0.16 0.81
C MET A 309 -29.62 1.01 1.64
N ASP A 310 -30.62 1.74 1.13
CA ASP A 310 -31.25 2.86 1.82
C ASP A 310 -32.40 2.41 2.75
N GLU A 311 -33.04 3.37 3.44
CA GLU A 311 -34.20 3.09 4.30
C GLU A 311 -35.35 2.42 3.52
N ALA A 312 -35.52 2.73 2.24
CA ALA A 312 -36.56 2.13 1.40
C ALA A 312 -36.28 0.64 1.13
N PHE A 313 -35.01 0.26 1.00
CA PHE A 313 -34.59 -1.13 0.92
C PHE A 313 -34.82 -1.88 2.24
N LEU A 314 -34.45 -1.28 3.38
CA LEU A 314 -34.63 -1.89 4.71
C LEU A 314 -36.12 -2.14 5.04
N ASN A 315 -36.99 -1.21 4.67
CA ASN A 315 -38.43 -1.33 4.88
C ASN A 315 -39.12 -2.36 3.97
N LYS A 316 -38.49 -2.76 2.85
CA LYS A 316 -39.02 -3.80 1.95
C LYS A 316 -38.64 -5.23 2.36
N ASN A 317 -37.65 -5.38 3.24
CA ASN A 317 -37.07 -6.67 3.63
C ASN A 317 -37.24 -6.98 5.14
N GLN A 318 -38.09 -6.23 5.85
CA GLN A 318 -38.65 -6.62 7.16
C GLN A 318 -39.85 -7.56 6.96
#